data_AF-A0A925UTF6-F1
#
_entry.id   AF-A0A925UTF6-F1
#
_cell.length_a   1.000
_cell.length_b   1.000
_cell.length_c   1.000
_cell.angle_alpha   90.00
_cell.angle_beta   90.00
_cell.angle_gamma   90.00
#
_symmetry.space_group_name_H-M   'P 1'
#
loop_
_entity.id
_entity.type
_entity.pdbx_description
1 polymer ?
#
loop_
_entity_poly.entity_id
_entity_poly.type
_entity_poly.pdbx_seq_one_letter_code
_entity_poly.pdbx_strand_id
1 'polypeptide(L)' 'MTTDRADYAAKSILENHPNDLTIKVAIDNPNDCKPTMKAFQRLGCKVKLERMGEIIIVTKP' A
#
# COMPACT_ATOMS: atom_id res chain seq x y z
N MET A 1 -3.93 10.88 -15.86
CA MET A 1 -4.73 9.72 -15.41
C MET A 1 -3.77 8.58 -15.10
N THR A 2 -3.30 8.45 -13.86
CA THR A 2 -2.33 7.40 -13.45
C THR A 2 -2.70 6.74 -12.10
N THR A 3 -3.81 7.17 -11.48
CA THR A 3 -4.30 6.65 -10.20
C THR A 3 -4.80 5.21 -10.28
N ASP A 4 -5.21 4.72 -11.45
CA ASP A 4 -5.82 3.41 -11.62
C ASP A 4 -4.93 2.23 -11.20
N ARG A 5 -3.61 2.32 -11.47
CA ARG A 5 -2.69 1.21 -11.18
C ARG A 5 -2.43 1.01 -9.69
N ALA A 6 -2.27 2.10 -8.93
CA ALA A 6 -1.95 2.02 -7.51
C ALA A 6 -3.16 1.57 -6.68
N ASP A 7 -4.36 2.06 -7.02
CA ASP A 7 -5.61 1.63 -6.39
C ASP A 7 -5.90 0.14 -6.68
N TYR A 8 -5.70 -0.33 -7.91
CA TYR A 8 -5.85 -1.75 -8.26
C TYR A 8 -4.83 -2.64 -7.53
N ALA A 9 -3.55 -2.23 -7.52
CA ALA A 9 -2.50 -2.98 -6.83
C ALA A 9 -2.76 -3.05 -5.32
N ALA A 10 -3.15 -1.94 -4.69
CA ALA A 10 -3.48 -1.90 -3.27
C ALA A 10 -4.64 -2.83 -2.93
N LYS A 11 -5.70 -2.83 -3.75
CA LYS A 11 -6.83 -3.74 -3.58
C LYS A 11 -6.42 -5.20 -3.72
N SER A 12 -5.66 -5.53 -4.77
CA SER A 12 -5.18 -6.89 -5.02
C SER A 12 -4.31 -7.41 -3.86
N ILE A 13 -3.45 -6.56 -3.29
CA ILE A 13 -2.64 -6.91 -2.11
C ILE A 13 -3.54 -7.22 -0.90
N LEU A 14 -4.57 -6.41 -0.66
CA LEU A 14 -5.51 -6.66 0.45
C LEU A 14 -6.31 -7.95 0.24
N GLU A 15 -6.73 -8.24 -1.00
CA GLU A 15 -7.47 -9.45 -1.38
C GLU A 15 -6.61 -10.73 -1.26
N ASN A 16 -5.33 -10.65 -1.60
CA ASN A 16 -4.39 -11.78 -1.47
C ASN A 16 -4.02 -12.10 0.00
N HIS A 17 -4.22 -11.14 0.90
CA HIS A 17 -3.85 -11.25 2.31
C HIS A 17 -5.07 -11.15 3.25
N PRO A 18 -6.15 -11.94 3.07
CA PRO A 18 -7.43 -11.71 3.75
C PRO A 18 -7.33 -11.78 5.27
N ASN A 19 -6.43 -12.62 5.81
CA ASN A 19 -6.26 -12.84 7.24
C ASN A 19 -5.17 -11.97 7.88
N ASP A 20 -4.34 -11.28 7.09
CA ASP A 20 -3.28 -10.44 7.62
C ASP A 20 -3.84 -9.10 8.06
N LEU A 21 -3.73 -8.82 9.36
CA LEU A 21 -4.04 -7.51 9.92
C LEU A 21 -3.03 -6.45 9.43
N THR A 22 -1.81 -6.87 9.14
CA THR A 22 -0.70 -6.00 8.73
C THR A 22 0.09 -6.62 7.58
N ILE A 23 0.25 -5.86 6.51
CA ILE A 23 0.93 -6.27 5.27
C ILE A 23 2.15 -5.37 5.06
N LYS A 24 3.29 -5.95 4.70
CA LYS A 24 4.50 -5.22 4.33
C LYS A 24 4.62 -5.20 2.81
N VAL A 25 4.61 -4.01 2.23
CA VAL A 25 4.75 -3.79 0.79
C VAL A 25 6.13 -3.18 0.54
N ALA A 26 6.99 -3.91 -0.16
CA ALA A 26 8.26 -3.38 -0.64
C ALA A 26 8.00 -2.47 -1.85
N ILE A 27 8.71 -1.35 -1.90
CA ILE A 27 8.62 -0.37 -2.98
C ILE A 27 9.96 -0.33 -3.70
N ASP A 28 10.00 -0.93 -4.90
CA ASP A 28 11.20 -0.94 -5.74
C ASP A 28 11.49 0.41 -6.39
N ASN A 29 10.46 1.21 -6.62
CA ASN A 29 10.58 2.55 -7.20
C ASN A 29 10.08 3.61 -6.21
N PRO A 30 10.96 4.51 -5.71
CA PRO A 30 10.58 5.50 -4.69
C PRO A 30 9.49 6.47 -5.15
N ASN A 31 9.31 6.65 -6.47
CA ASN A 31 8.23 7.46 -7.03
C ASN A 31 6.85 6.85 -6.81
N ASP A 32 6.75 5.52 -6.66
CA ASP A 32 5.51 4.79 -6.44
C ASP A 32 5.10 4.74 -4.95
N CYS A 33 5.99 5.14 -4.04
CA CYS A 33 5.70 5.16 -2.61
C CYS A 33 4.47 6.05 -2.31
N LYS A 34 4.48 7.31 -2.76
CA LYS A 34 3.39 8.27 -2.51
C LYS A 34 2.03 7.82 -3.07
N PRO A 35 1.89 7.41 -4.34
CA PRO A 35 0.60 6.98 -4.87
C PRO A 35 0.11 5.69 -4.19
N THR A 36 1.00 4.76 -3.87
CA THR A 36 0.65 3.51 -3.18
C THR A 36 0.12 3.77 -1.77
N MET A 37 0.77 4.65 -1.00
CA MET A 37 0.25 5.06 0.31
C MET A 37 -1.14 5.67 0.22
N LYS A 38 -1.36 6.58 -0.74
CA LYS A 38 -2.67 7.21 -0.93
C LYS A 38 -3.76 6.20 -1.30
N ALA A 39 -3.43 5.22 -2.14
CA ALA A 39 -4.37 4.15 -2.50
C ALA A 39 -4.81 3.35 -1.26
N PHE A 40 -3.88 2.89 -0.44
CA PHE A 40 -4.21 2.18 0.80
C PHE A 40 -5.02 3.04 1.78
N GLN A 41 -4.70 4.33 1.91
CA GLN A 41 -5.46 5.26 2.74
C GLN A 41 -6.90 5.46 2.23
N ARG A 42 -7.11 5.52 0.91
CA ARG A 42 -8.46 5.59 0.31
C ARG A 42 -9.30 4.35 0.58
N LEU A 43 -8.65 3.19 0.67
CA LEU A 43 -9.28 1.92 1.04
C LEU A 43 -9.52 1.80 2.55
N GLY A 44 -9.26 2.86 3.33
CA GLY A 44 -9.47 2.88 4.79
C GLY A 44 -8.38 2.20 5.59
N CYS A 45 -7.27 1.78 4.95
CA CYS A 45 -6.15 1.16 5.64
C CYS A 45 -5.25 2.23 6.28
N LYS A 46 -4.64 1.90 7.42
CA LYS A 46 -3.58 2.71 8.04
C LYS A 46 -2.25 2.38 7.39
N VAL A 47 -1.43 3.39 7.16
CA VAL A 47 -0.17 3.23 6.42
C VAL A 47 0.98 3.83 7.22
N LYS A 48 2.07 3.08 7.37
CA LYS A 48 3.34 3.51 8.00
C LYS A 48 4.50 3.27 7.03
N LEU A 49 5.52 4.13 7.09
CA LEU A 49 6.75 3.96 6.32
C LEU A 49 7.84 3.37 7.22
N GLU A 50 8.53 2.36 6.72
CA GLU A 50 9.77 1.83 7.28
C GLU A 50 10.92 2.00 6.27
N ARG A 51 12.16 1.97 6.76
CA ARG A 51 13.39 2.06 5.95
C ARG A 51 13.37 3.21 4.93
N MET A 52 13.19 4.45 5.40
CA MET A 52 13.23 5.65 4.56
C MET A 52 12.32 5.64 3.32
N GLY A 53 11.22 4.87 3.34
CA GLY A 53 10.25 4.80 2.24
C GLY A 53 10.46 3.66 1.25
N GLU A 54 11.35 2.73 1.56
CA GLU A 54 11.50 1.47 0.82
C GLU A 54 10.42 0.44 1.19
N ILE A 55 9.87 0.52 2.40
CA ILE A 55 8.84 -0.41 2.88
C ILE A 55 7.64 0.38 3.39
N ILE A 56 6.46 0.01 2.91
CA ILE A 56 5.18 0.50 3.39
C ILE A 56 4.51 -0.60 4.20
N ILE A 57 4.24 -0.33 5.47
CA ILE A 57 3.39 -1.17 6.31
C ILE A 57 1.96 -0.69 6.19
N VAL A 58 1.08 -1.58 5.76
CA VAL A 58 -0.35 -1.35 5.62
C VAL A 58 -1.08 -2.16 6.70
N THR A 59 -1.87 -1.50 7.53
CA THR A 59 -2.75 -2.13 8.51
C THR A 59 -4.18 -2.00 8.03
N LYS A 60 -4.88 -3.13 7.94
CA LYS A 60 -6.28 -3.15 7.53
C LYS A 60 -7.19 -2.47 8.57
N PRO A 61 -8.34 -1.91 8.16
CA PRO A 61 -9.35 -1.41 9.10
C PRO A 61 -9.96 -2.54 9.94
#